data_AF-A0A0Q5VX46-F1
#
_entry.id   AF-A0A0Q5VX46-F1
#
_cell.length_a   1.000
_cell.length_b   1.000
_cell.length_c   1.000
_cell.angle_alpha   90.00
_cell.angle_beta   90.00
_cell.angle_gamma   90.00
#
_symmetry.space_group_name_H-M   'P 1'
#
loop_
_entity.id
_entity.type
_entity.pdbx_description
1 polymer ?
#
loop_
_entity_poly.entity_id
_entity_poly.type
_entity_poly.pdbx_seq_one_letter_code
_entity_poly.pdbx_strand_id
1 'polypeptide(L)' 'MSQTARTRPDVALDDKLVADALELNIDIASAAADGVAKAVKAERERLWLIENAEAFAASNRYIAEHGLPLARYRQF' A
#
# COMPACT_ATOMS: atom_id res chain seq x y z
N MET A 1 2.30 4.95 -28.35
CA MET A 1 1.40 4.29 -27.39
C MET A 1 2.09 3.00 -26.95
N SER A 2 2.85 3.04 -25.85
CA SER A 2 3.59 1.84 -25.39
C SER A 2 2.58 0.87 -24.79
N GLN A 3 2.44 -0.30 -25.41
CA GLN A 3 1.61 -1.38 -24.90
C GLN A 3 2.29 -1.89 -23.61
N THR A 4 1.63 -1.74 -22.46
CA THR A 4 2.09 -2.32 -21.19
C THR A 4 2.09 -3.83 -21.35
N ALA A 5 3.28 -4.43 -21.44
CA ALA A 5 3.43 -5.86 -21.50
C ALA A 5 2.85 -6.47 -20.21
N ARG A 6 1.74 -7.20 -20.32
CA ARG A 6 1.18 -7.98 -19.23
C ARG A 6 1.88 -9.33 -19.19
N THR A 7 2.73 -9.53 -18.20
CA THR A 7 3.27 -10.85 -17.87
C THR A 7 2.29 -11.58 -16.97
N ARG A 8 1.94 -12.83 -17.33
CA ARG A 8 1.26 -13.76 -16.41
C ARG A 8 2.33 -14.61 -15.74
N PRO A 9 2.65 -14.39 -14.45
CA PRO A 9 3.47 -15.31 -13.71
C PRO A 9 2.68 -16.59 -13.41
N ASP A 10 3.35 -17.75 -13.45
CA ASP A 10 2.80 -18.99 -12.89
C ASP A 10 2.81 -18.88 -11.36
N VAL A 11 1.65 -19.07 -10.73
CA VAL A 11 1.47 -18.96 -9.28
C VAL A 11 0.98 -20.31 -8.77
N ALA A 12 1.71 -20.87 -7.79
CA ALA A 12 1.25 -22.05 -7.07
C ALA A 12 0.21 -21.64 -6.03
N LEU A 13 -0.99 -22.23 -6.12
CA LEU A 13 -2.09 -22.06 -5.18
C LEU A 13 -2.48 -23.42 -4.62
N ASP A 14 -3.07 -23.42 -3.42
CA ASP A 14 -3.62 -24.64 -2.81
C ASP A 14 -4.84 -25.13 -3.62
N ASP A 15 -4.87 -26.43 -3.93
CA ASP A 15 -5.92 -27.03 -4.75
C ASP A 15 -7.33 -26.88 -4.13
N LYS A 16 -7.44 -26.91 -2.80
CA LYS A 16 -8.73 -26.70 -2.12
C LYS A 16 -9.18 -25.25 -2.26
N LEU A 17 -8.26 -24.30 -2.13
CA LEU A 17 -8.56 -22.88 -2.33
C LEU A 17 -9.04 -22.60 -3.76
N VAL A 18 -8.42 -23.25 -4.76
CA VAL A 18 -8.86 -23.13 -6.15
C VAL A 18 -10.26 -23.74 -6.33
N ALA A 19 -10.52 -24.92 -5.76
CA ALA A 19 -11.83 -25.55 -5.82
C ALA A 19 -12.92 -24.68 -5.17
N ASP A 20 -12.67 -24.16 -3.98
CA ASP A 20 -13.58 -23.26 -3.26
C ASP A 20 -13.86 -21.98 -4.07
N ALA A 21 -12.82 -21.39 -4.67
CA ALA A 21 -12.97 -20.19 -5.50
C ALA A 21 -13.82 -20.44 -6.74
N LEU A 22 -13.66 -21.61 -7.39
CA LEU A 22 -14.47 -21.99 -8.54
C LEU A 22 -15.93 -22.24 -8.15
N GLU A 23 -16.19 -22.91 -7.03
CA GLU A 23 -17.55 -23.14 -6.49
C GLU A 23 -18.25 -21.80 -6.22
N LEU A 24 -17.52 -20.82 -5.70
CA LEU A 24 -18.01 -19.48 -5.40
C LEU A 24 -18.02 -18.53 -6.62
N ASN A 25 -17.64 -19.00 -7.81
CA ASN A 25 -17.53 -18.18 -9.03
C ASN A 25 -16.61 -16.96 -8.88
N ILE A 26 -15.52 -17.10 -8.11
CA ILE A 26 -14.52 -16.06 -7.90
C ILE A 26 -13.53 -16.04 -9.09
N ASP A 27 -13.29 -14.86 -9.64
CA ASP A 27 -12.22 -14.65 -10.62
C ASP A 27 -10.86 -14.65 -9.93
N ILE A 28 -10.19 -15.81 -9.94
CA ILE A 28 -8.88 -16.03 -9.31
C ILE A 28 -7.82 -15.08 -9.89
N ALA A 29 -7.86 -14.78 -11.19
CA ALA A 29 -6.84 -13.94 -11.81
C ALA A 29 -6.98 -12.48 -11.35
N SER A 30 -8.21 -11.99 -11.28
CA SER A 30 -8.50 -10.65 -10.74
C SER A 30 -8.15 -10.56 -9.25
N ALA A 31 -8.56 -11.55 -8.46
CA ALA A 31 -8.27 -11.61 -7.03
C ALA A 31 -6.76 -11.65 -6.74
N ALA A 32 -6.00 -12.42 -7.52
CA ALA A 32 -4.55 -12.47 -7.40
C ALA A 32 -3.89 -11.13 -7.77
N ALA A 33 -4.36 -10.48 -8.84
CA ALA A 33 -3.85 -9.16 -9.24
C ALA A 33 -4.09 -8.11 -8.14
N ASP A 34 -5.29 -8.08 -7.56
CA ASP A 34 -5.64 -7.19 -6.46
C ASP A 34 -4.82 -7.49 -5.21
N GLY A 35 -4.61 -8.76 -4.89
CA GLY A 35 -3.77 -9.20 -3.78
C GLY A 35 -2.34 -8.69 -3.91
N VAL A 36 -1.73 -8.86 -5.08
CA VAL A 36 -0.38 -8.37 -5.38
C VAL A 36 -0.32 -6.84 -5.31
N ALA A 37 -1.30 -6.14 -5.88
CA ALA A 37 -1.35 -4.67 -5.83
C ALA A 37 -1.40 -4.15 -4.39
N LYS A 38 -2.21 -4.77 -3.52
CA LYS A 38 -2.29 -4.43 -2.09
C LYS A 38 -0.99 -4.69 -1.37
N ALA A 39 -0.35 -5.85 -1.60
CA ALA A 39 0.93 -6.19 -0.98
C ALA A 39 2.04 -5.22 -1.38
N VAL A 40 2.14 -4.88 -2.67
CA VAL A 40 3.12 -3.90 -3.18
C VAL A 40 2.88 -2.52 -2.58
N LYS A 41 1.62 -2.08 -2.49
CA LYS A 41 1.28 -0.79 -1.87
C LYS A 41 1.70 -0.75 -0.40
N ALA A 42 1.36 -1.79 0.37
CA ALA A 42 1.71 -1.87 1.79
C ALA A 42 3.23 -1.83 2.01
N GLU A 43 4.00 -2.54 1.20
CA GLU A 43 5.47 -2.52 1.32
C GLU A 43 6.07 -1.16 0.94
N ARG A 44 5.54 -0.51 -0.10
CA ARG A 44 5.95 0.86 -0.45
C ARG A 44 5.65 1.85 0.66
N GLU A 45 4.48 1.75 1.29
CA GLU A 45 4.11 2.58 2.43
C GLU A 45 5.05 2.34 3.62
N ARG A 46 5.39 1.08 3.91
CA ARG A 46 6.35 0.72 4.95
C ARG A 46 7.73 1.33 4.68
N LEU A 47 8.25 1.20 3.46
CA LEU A 47 9.54 1.77 3.07
C LEU A 47 9.52 3.29 3.15
N TRP A 48 8.46 3.93 2.66
CA TRP A 48 8.33 5.39 2.73
C TRP A 48 8.35 5.90 4.17
N LEU A 49 7.65 5.23 5.10
CA LEU A 49 7.68 5.60 6.52
C LEU A 49 9.10 5.49 7.11
N ILE A 50 9.85 4.46 6.74
CA ILE A 50 11.23 4.27 7.20
C ILE A 50 12.13 5.37 6.63
N GLU A 51 12.06 5.61 5.33
CA GLU A 51 12.86 6.62 4.63
C GLU A 51 12.58 8.03 5.15
N ASN A 52 11.33 8.31 5.55
CA ASN A 52 10.92 9.64 6.01
C ASN A 52 10.90 9.77 7.54
N ALA A 53 11.34 8.74 8.28
CA ALA A 53 11.31 8.73 9.74
C ALA A 53 12.07 9.93 10.35
N GLU A 54 13.23 10.27 9.79
CA GLU A 54 14.02 11.42 10.24
C GLU A 54 13.34 12.76 9.96
N ALA A 55 12.68 12.89 8.80
CA ALA A 55 11.94 14.10 8.43
C ALA A 55 10.74 14.32 9.38
N PHE A 56 10.00 13.24 9.70
CA PHE A 56 8.94 13.30 10.70
C PHE A 56 9.48 13.63 12.09
N ALA A 57 10.59 13.02 12.50
CA ALA A 57 11.21 13.34 13.79
C ALA A 57 11.66 14.81 13.85
N ALA A 58 12.24 15.35 12.79
CA ALA A 58 12.62 16.76 12.69
C ALA A 58 11.40 17.68 12.77
N SER A 59 10.33 17.35 12.05
CA SER A 59 9.07 18.10 12.09
C SER A 59 8.44 18.09 13.49
N ASN A 60 8.42 16.92 14.15
CA ASN A 60 7.91 16.79 15.51
C ASN A 60 8.72 17.60 16.53
N ARG A 61 10.06 17.62 16.41
CA ARG A 61 10.93 18.46 17.25
C ARG A 61 10.62 19.94 17.05
N TYR A 62 10.49 20.38 15.80
CA TYR A 62 10.14 21.76 15.48
C TYR A 62 8.80 22.17 16.11
N ILE A 63 7.78 21.31 16.03
CA ILE A 63 6.48 21.58 16.67
C ILE A 63 6.59 21.60 18.19
N ALA A 64 7.40 20.74 18.80
CA ALA A 64 7.61 20.73 20.24
C ALA A 64 8.30 22.02 20.74
N GLU A 65 9.25 22.55 19.96
CA GLU A 65 10.01 23.74 20.30
C GLU A 65 9.25 25.05 20.00
N HIS A 66 8.53 25.10 18.88
CA HIS A 66 7.93 26.34 18.36
C HIS A 66 6.39 26.37 18.41
N GLY A 67 5.78 25.26 18.81
CA GLY A 67 4.33 25.06 18.72
C GLY A 67 3.86 24.77 17.30
N LEU A 68 2.55 24.56 17.14
CA LEU A 68 1.95 24.29 15.84
C LEU A 68 2.06 25.51 14.92
N PRO A 69 2.67 25.40 13.74
CA PRO A 69 2.71 26.46 12.76
C PRO A 69 1.29 26.97 12.46
N LEU A 70 1.15 28.28 12.36
CA LEU A 70 -0.12 28.94 12.01
C LEU A 70 -1.29 28.69 12.98
N ALA A 71 -1.05 28.08 14.15
CA ALA A 71 -2.10 27.86 15.15
C ALA A 71 -2.86 29.14 15.53
N ARG A 72 -2.18 30.29 15.47
CA ARG A 72 -2.77 31.63 15.70
C ARG A 72 -3.91 32.01 14.74
N TYR A 73 -4.05 31.32 13.61
CA TYR A 73 -5.11 31.56 12.62
C TYR A 73 -6.20 30.49 12.65
N ARG A 74 -6.13 29.52 13.59
CA ARG A 74 -7.14 28.47 13.71
C ARG A 74 -8.45 29.08 14.21
N GLN A 75 -9.44 29.15 13.33
CA GLN A 75 -10.83 29.45 13.67
C GLN A 75 -11.47 28.13 14.12
N PHE A 76 -11.73 28.00 15.41
CA PHE A 76 -12.54 26.91 15.96
C PHE A 76 -14.00 27.06 15.54
#